data_AF-A0A349PP89-F1
#
_entry.id   AF-A0A349PP89-F1
#
_cell.length_a   1.000
_cell.length_b   1.000
_cell.length_c   1.000
_cell.angle_alpha   90.00
_cell.angle_beta   90.00
_cell.angle_gamma   90.00
#
_symmetry.space_group_name_H-M   'P 1'
#
loop_
_entity.id
_entity.type
_entity.pdbx_description
1 polymer ?
#
loop_
_entity_poly.entity_id
_entity_poly.type
_entity_poly.pdbx_seq_one_letter_code
_entity_poly.pdbx_strand_id
1 'polypeptide(L)'
;MINQSIALKLIKIFSTICDRFEKDLKYTCERYSNNNKQDLTDQEIITIYLFAVLEEQRFSIKQIYKYAFDYLLDWLPKLGSYTVFSNRLNKHNAKVSK
;
A
#
# COMPACT_ATOMS: atom_id res chain seq x y z
N MET A 1 -1.68 5.08 19.03
CA MET A 1 -2.19 3.70 19.14
C MET A 1 -3.46 3.61 18.30
N ILE A 2 -3.50 2.73 17.31
CA ILE A 2 -4.69 2.54 16.45
C ILE A 2 -5.84 1.99 17.32
N ASN A 3 -7.01 2.61 17.25
CA ASN A 3 -8.19 2.11 17.96
C ASN A 3 -8.85 0.95 17.19
N GLN A 4 -9.69 0.18 17.87
CA GLN A 4 -10.30 -1.03 17.29
C GLN A 4 -11.17 -0.73 16.05
N SER A 5 -11.83 0.43 15.99
CA SER A 5 -12.63 0.84 14.82
C SER A 5 -11.76 1.07 13.58
N ILE A 6 -10.66 1.81 13.75
CA ILE A 6 -9.68 2.09 12.70
C ILE A 6 -9.01 0.79 12.22
N ALA A 7 -8.68 -0.13 13.15
CA ALA A 7 -8.13 -1.44 12.80
C ALA A 7 -9.10 -2.26 11.93
N LEU A 8 -10.39 -2.29 12.28
CA LEU A 8 -11.41 -3.00 11.47
C LEU A 8 -11.55 -2.42 10.07
N LYS A 9 -11.47 -1.09 9.93
CA LYS A 9 -11.48 -0.44 8.61
C LYS A 9 -10.25 -0.79 7.78
N LEU A 10 -9.06 -0.79 8.40
CA LEU A 10 -7.82 -1.17 7.75
C LEU A 10 -7.89 -2.62 7.24
N ILE A 11 -8.34 -3.55 8.09
CA ILE A 11 -8.54 -4.96 7.73
C ILE A 11 -9.53 -5.09 6.57
N LYS A 12 -10.65 -4.37 6.62
CA LYS A 12 -11.66 -4.41 5.54
C LYS A 12 -11.11 -3.91 4.21
N ILE A 13 -10.37 -2.80 4.22
CA ILE A 13 -9.72 -2.27 3.01
C ILE A 13 -8.69 -3.26 2.48
N PHE A 14 -7.82 -3.79 3.35
CA PHE A 14 -6.80 -4.76 2.98
C PHE A 14 -7.42 -6.02 2.35
N SER A 15 -8.44 -6.61 3.00
CA SER A 15 -9.16 -7.78 2.49
C SER A 15 -9.78 -7.51 1.11
N THR A 16 -10.39 -6.34 0.93
CA THR A 16 -11.00 -5.95 -0.35
C THR A 16 -9.94 -5.83 -1.46
N ILE A 17 -8.76 -5.32 -1.13
CA ILE A 17 -7.63 -5.21 -2.06
C ILE A 17 -7.07 -6.59 -2.40
N CYS A 18 -6.93 -7.48 -1.43
CA CYS A 18 -6.52 -8.87 -1.68
C CYS A 18 -7.49 -9.58 -2.62
N ASP A 19 -8.80 -9.46 -2.37
CA ASP A 19 -9.83 -10.06 -3.22
C ASP A 19 -9.80 -9.51 -4.66
N ARG A 20 -9.65 -8.19 -4.81
CA ARG A 20 -9.51 -7.56 -6.13
C ARG A 20 -8.18 -7.91 -6.79
N PHE A 21 -7.12 -8.09 -6.00
CA PHE A 21 -5.82 -8.46 -6.53
C PHE A 21 -5.86 -9.85 -7.15
N GLU A 22 -6.42 -10.84 -6.46
CA GLU A 22 -6.56 -12.20 -6.99
C GLU A 22 -7.48 -12.26 -8.22
N LYS A 23 -8.52 -11.43 -8.28
CA LYS A 23 -9.48 -11.43 -9.39
C LYS A 23 -8.99 -10.69 -10.64
N ASP A 24 -8.43 -9.49 -10.46
CA ASP A 24 -8.22 -8.55 -11.57
C ASP A 24 -6.75 -8.13 -11.73
N LEU A 25 -6.04 -7.83 -10.63
CA LEU A 25 -4.74 -7.14 -10.70
C LEU A 25 -3.54 -8.10 -10.80
N LYS A 26 -3.67 -9.36 -10.39
CA LYS A 26 -2.58 -10.36 -10.39
C LYS A 26 -1.91 -10.47 -11.76
N TYR A 27 -2.72 -10.49 -12.83
CA TYR A 27 -2.24 -10.53 -14.21
C TYR A 27 -1.50 -9.26 -14.66
N THR A 28 -1.78 -8.12 -14.03
CA THR A 28 -1.09 -6.83 -14.30
C THR A 28 0.16 -6.61 -13.44
N CYS A 29 0.28 -7.36 -12.35
CA CYS A 29 1.32 -7.28 -11.34
C CYS A 29 2.34 -8.43 -11.41
N GLU A 30 2.13 -9.44 -12.27
CA GLU A 30 3.10 -10.52 -12.50
C GLU A 30 4.44 -9.98 -12.99
N ARG A 31 5.49 -10.28 -12.21
CA ARG A 31 6.89 -10.00 -12.56
C ARG A 31 7.51 -11.27 -13.12
N TYR A 32 7.77 -11.30 -14.43
CA TYR A 32 8.54 -12.37 -15.10
C TYR A 32 10.05 -12.34 -14.77
N SER A 33 10.46 -12.10 -13.52
CA SER A 33 11.87 -11.90 -13.15
C SER A 33 12.22 -12.58 -11.83
N ASN A 34 13.44 -13.14 -11.75
CA ASN A 34 13.96 -13.91 -10.60
C ASN A 34 14.03 -13.14 -9.25
N ASN A 35 13.83 -11.81 -9.24
CA ASN A 35 13.68 -11.00 -8.02
C ASN A 35 12.21 -10.92 -7.54
N ASN A 36 11.53 -12.08 -7.49
CA ASN A 36 10.08 -12.15 -7.31
C ASN A 36 9.61 -12.00 -5.84
N LYS A 37 10.52 -11.77 -4.88
CA LYS A 37 10.17 -11.51 -3.48
C LYS A 37 10.54 -10.08 -3.11
N GLN A 38 9.55 -9.19 -3.14
CA GLN A 38 9.68 -7.88 -2.50
C GLN A 38 9.20 -7.98 -1.06
N ASP A 39 9.90 -7.30 -0.16
CA ASP A 39 9.55 -7.27 1.26
C ASP A 39 8.23 -6.56 1.54
N LEU A 40 7.91 -5.54 0.74
CA LEU A 40 6.60 -4.90 0.73
C LEU A 40 5.87 -5.31 -0.55
N THR A 41 4.62 -5.73 -0.47
CA THR A 41 3.81 -6.13 -1.62
C THR A 41 3.10 -4.93 -2.22
N ASP A 42 2.68 -5.03 -3.49
CA ASP A 42 1.90 -3.98 -4.13
C ASP A 42 0.52 -3.81 -3.46
N GLN A 43 -0.05 -4.90 -2.93
CA GLN A 43 -1.28 -4.88 -2.13
C GLN A 43 -1.12 -4.02 -0.87
N GLU A 44 -0.01 -4.18 -0.14
CA GLU A 44 0.29 -3.37 1.04
C GLU A 44 0.47 -1.88 0.68
N ILE A 45 1.17 -1.56 -0.41
CA ILE A 45 1.33 -0.17 -0.87
C ILE A 45 -0.01 0.48 -1.20
N ILE A 46 -0.87 -0.22 -1.96
CA ILE A 46 -2.19 0.28 -2.34
C ILE A 46 -3.06 0.45 -1.09
N THR A 47 -2.97 -0.48 -0.14
CA THR A 47 -3.68 -0.40 1.15
C THR A 47 -3.28 0.84 1.92
N ILE A 48 -1.97 1.08 2.10
CA ILE A 48 -1.46 2.25 2.81
C ILE A 48 -1.95 3.54 2.12
N TYR A 49 -1.85 3.60 0.80
CA TYR A 49 -2.28 4.76 0.02
C TYR A 49 -3.78 5.04 0.21
N LEU A 50 -4.64 4.04 -0.04
CA LEU A 50 -6.08 4.21 0.07
C LEU A 50 -6.51 4.53 1.50
N PHE A 51 -5.92 3.87 2.49
CA PHE A 51 -6.24 4.10 3.88
C PHE A 51 -5.88 5.52 4.33
N ALA A 52 -4.67 5.99 3.99
CA ALA A 52 -4.23 7.34 4.33
C ALA A 52 -5.02 8.44 3.60
N VAL A 53 -5.52 8.16 2.39
CA VAL A 53 -6.39 9.08 1.64
C VAL A 53 -7.82 9.10 2.20
N LEU A 54 -8.41 7.93 2.46
CA LEU A 54 -9.82 7.81 2.87
C LEU A 54 -10.05 8.20 4.32
N GLU A 55 -9.17 7.80 5.23
CA GLU A 55 -9.37 8.01 6.66
C GLU A 55 -8.66 9.27 7.17
N GLU A 56 -7.47 9.57 6.65
CA GLU A 56 -6.61 10.64 7.17
C GLU A 56 -6.50 11.85 6.23
N GLN A 57 -7.17 11.80 5.07
CA GLN A 57 -7.18 12.85 4.04
C GLN A 57 -5.76 13.34 3.69
N ARG A 58 -4.79 12.41 3.68
CA ARG A 58 -3.40 12.68 3.30
C ARG A 58 -3.24 12.40 1.81
N PHE A 59 -2.97 13.45 1.04
CA PHE A 59 -2.87 13.33 -0.42
C PHE A 59 -1.43 13.34 -0.94
N SER A 60 -0.46 13.81 -0.14
CA SER A 60 0.94 13.78 -0.54
C SER A 60 1.62 12.48 -0.14
N ILE A 61 2.45 11.92 -1.03
CA ILE A 61 3.22 10.68 -0.79
C ILE A 61 4.03 10.76 0.50
N LYS A 62 4.58 11.94 0.81
CA LYS A 62 5.35 12.18 2.04
C LYS A 62 4.47 12.10 3.29
N GLN A 63 3.27 12.65 3.26
CA GLN A 63 2.34 12.55 4.39
C GLN A 63 1.83 11.13 4.58
N ILE A 64 1.52 10.43 3.49
CA ILE A 64 1.08 9.03 3.50
C ILE A 64 2.17 8.13 4.08
N TYR A 65 3.41 8.26 3.60
CA TYR A 65 4.53 7.48 4.12
C TYR A 65 4.78 7.78 5.60
N LYS A 66 4.77 9.06 6.00
CA LYS A 66 4.96 9.44 7.40
C LYS A 66 3.88 8.83 8.30
N TYR A 67 2.63 8.88 7.87
CA TYR A 67 1.54 8.24 8.61
C TYR A 67 1.75 6.73 8.76
N ALA A 68 2.13 6.05 7.68
CA ALA A 68 2.38 4.61 7.72
C ALA A 68 3.55 4.26 8.64
N PHE A 69 4.61 5.08 8.62
CA PHE A 69 5.76 4.91 9.49
C PHE A 69 5.37 5.13 10.97
N ASP A 70 4.60 6.17 11.27
CA ASP A 70 4.26 6.55 12.64
C ASP A 70 3.20 5.61 13.27
N TYR A 71 2.30 5.02 12.45
CA TYR A 71 1.12 4.31 12.97
C TYR A 71 0.90 2.90 12.44
N LEU A 72 1.43 2.54 11.26
CA LEU A 72 1.17 1.25 10.62
C LEU A 72 2.34 0.28 10.69
N LEU A 73 3.51 0.66 11.24
CA LEU A 73 4.67 -0.23 11.33
C LEU A 73 4.41 -1.55 12.07
N ASP A 74 3.59 -1.53 13.12
CA ASP A 74 3.24 -2.74 13.87
C ASP A 74 2.45 -3.75 13.01
N TRP A 75 1.74 -3.26 11.99
CA TRP A 75 0.90 -4.06 11.10
C TRP A 75 1.60 -4.35 9.76
N LEU A 76 2.50 -3.46 9.33
CA LEU A 76 3.22 -3.47 8.06
C LEU A 76 4.72 -3.23 8.32
N PRO A 77 5.41 -4.17 8.98
CA PRO A 77 6.78 -3.96 9.48
C PRO A 77 7.80 -3.79 8.34
N LYS A 78 7.45 -4.22 7.13
CA LYS A 78 8.31 -4.20 5.95
C LYS A 78 8.13 -2.95 5.08
N LEU A 79 7.64 -1.84 5.64
CA LEU A 79 7.38 -0.58 4.92
C LEU A 79 8.58 -0.09 4.07
N GLY A 80 9.79 -0.41 4.49
CA GLY A 80 11.01 -0.01 3.79
C GLY A 80 11.29 1.50 3.91
N SER A 81 12.18 2.01 3.07
CA SER A 81 12.50 3.45 3.07
C SER A 81 11.52 4.27 2.23
N TYR A 82 11.39 5.56 2.54
CA TYR A 82 10.59 6.51 1.78
C TYR A 82 10.88 6.47 0.27
N THR A 83 12.15 6.38 -0.09
CA THR A 83 12.58 6.34 -1.50
C THR A 83 12.04 5.09 -2.21
N VAL A 84 12.10 3.93 -1.56
CA VAL A 84 11.56 2.68 -2.11
C VAL A 84 10.03 2.77 -2.24
N PHE A 85 9.35 3.28 -1.20
CA PHE A 85 7.90 3.46 -1.20
C PHE A 85 7.43 4.41 -2.31
N SER A 86 8.01 5.61 -2.38
CA SER A 86 7.68 6.64 -3.36
C SER A 86 7.91 6.18 -4.80
N ASN A 87 9.06 5.55 -5.08
CA ASN A 87 9.37 5.03 -6.42
C ASN A 87 8.35 3.98 -6.88
N ARG A 88 7.86 3.14 -5.96
CA ARG A 88 6.87 2.11 -6.29
C ARG A 88 5.49 2.69 -6.50
N LEU A 89 5.06 3.63 -5.66
CA LEU A 89 3.80 4.33 -5.85
C LEU A 89 3.78 5.08 -7.20
N ASN A 90 4.88 5.75 -7.55
CA ASN A 90 5.01 6.46 -8.82
C ASN A 90 5.00 5.51 -10.03
N LYS A 91 5.50 4.27 -9.89
CA LYS A 91 5.39 3.25 -10.94
C LYS A 91 3.94 2.86 -11.23
N HIS A 92 3.08 2.89 -10.22
CA HIS A 92 1.64 2.65 -10.38
C HIS A 92 0.93 3.89 -10.94
N ASN A 93 1.25 5.11 -10.48
CA ASN A 93 0.66 6.35 -11.04
C ASN A 93 1.06 6.61 -12.50
N ALA A 94 2.31 6.34 -12.89
CA ALA A 94 2.78 6.56 -14.26
C ALA A 94 2.12 5.63 -15.30
N LYS A 95 1.53 4.51 -14.86
CA LYS A 95 0.77 3.60 -15.73
C LYS A 95 -0.67 4.04 -15.98
N VAL A 96 -1.20 4.99 -15.20
CA VAL A 96 -2.60 5.46 -15.32
C VAL A 96 -2.72 6.65 -16.30
N SER A 97 -1.62 7.31 -16.65
CA SER A 97 -1.60 8.42 -17.62
C SER A 97 -1.19 8.01 -19.04
N LYS A 98 -1.38 6.75 -19.44
CA LYS A 98 -1.13 6.28 -20.81
C LYS A 98 -2.32 5.51 -21.36
#